data_AF-A0A2U1TDY9-F1
#
_entry.id   AF-A0A2U1TDY9-F1
#
_cell.length_a   1.000
_cell.length_b   1.000
_cell.length_c   1.000
_cell.angle_alpha   90.00
_cell.angle_beta   90.00
_cell.angle_gamma   90.00
#
_symmetry.space_group_name_H-M   'P 1'
#
loop_
_entity.id
_entity.type
_entity.pdbx_description
1 polymer ?
#
loop_
_entity_poly.entity_id
_entity_poly.type
_entity_poly.pdbx_seq_one_letter_code
_entity_poly.pdbx_strand_id
1 'polypeptide(L)'
;MTRYQVDSDIVMGTTARVRGTIDTIQSEVAGLMNQLTELQSTWTGEASAAFQGVVTDWRATQQRVEESISTINQALGRAGAQYQEVERGNADLFRIG
;
A
#
# COMPACT_ATOMS: atom_id res chain seq x y z
N MET A 1 3.70 -27.78 -19.12
CA MET A 1 2.74 -27.10 -18.21
C MET A 1 3.44 -26.21 -17.18
N THR A 2 4.53 -25.52 -17.53
CA THR A 2 5.37 -24.80 -16.54
C THR A 2 5.14 -23.29 -16.51
N ARG A 3 4.50 -22.71 -17.53
CA ARG A 3 4.39 -21.25 -17.68
C ARG A 3 3.41 -20.60 -16.69
N TYR A 4 2.21 -21.17 -16.54
CA TYR A 4 1.19 -20.64 -15.60
C TYR A 4 1.67 -20.64 -14.15
N GLN A 5 2.32 -21.71 -13.71
CA GLN A 5 2.82 -21.82 -12.33
C GLN A 5 3.98 -20.84 -12.05
N VAL A 6 4.90 -20.66 -13.01
CA VAL A 6 5.99 -19.68 -12.89
C VAL A 6 5.45 -18.25 -12.86
N ASP A 7 4.43 -17.95 -13.68
CA ASP A 7 3.78 -16.64 -13.67
C ASP A 7 3.06 -16.38 -12.32
N SER A 8 2.41 -17.40 -11.73
CA SER A 8 1.80 -17.31 -10.38
C SER A 8 2.81 -16.96 -9.29
N ASP A 9 3.96 -17.65 -9.24
CA ASP A 9 5.01 -17.42 -8.24
C ASP A 9 5.58 -15.99 -8.34
N ILE A 10 5.77 -15.50 -9.57
CA ILE A 10 6.23 -14.13 -9.83
C ILE A 10 5.20 -13.11 -9.34
N VAL A 11 3.91 -13.34 -9.61
CA VAL A 11 2.83 -12.45 -9.16
C VAL A 11 2.77 -12.43 -7.63
N MET A 12 2.75 -13.58 -6.98
CA MET A 12 2.70 -13.68 -5.52
C MET A 12 3.92 -13.02 -4.85
N GLY A 13 5.12 -13.29 -5.36
CA GLY A 13 6.35 -12.67 -4.87
C GLY A 13 6.37 -11.14 -5.08
N THR A 14 5.82 -10.67 -6.19
CA THR A 14 5.68 -9.22 -6.46
C THR A 14 4.63 -8.58 -5.56
N THR A 15 3.48 -9.21 -5.34
CA THR A 15 2.47 -8.75 -4.38
C THR A 15 3.04 -8.65 -2.97
N ALA A 16 3.82 -9.63 -2.51
CA ALA A 16 4.47 -9.59 -1.21
C ALA A 16 5.45 -8.40 -1.08
N ARG A 17 6.26 -8.16 -2.12
CA ARG A 17 7.16 -6.99 -2.18
C ARG A 17 6.38 -5.68 -2.13
N VAL A 18 5.30 -5.55 -2.89
CA VAL A 18 4.46 -4.34 -2.89
C VAL A 18 3.87 -4.09 -1.50
N ARG A 19 3.41 -5.12 -0.79
CA ARG A 19 2.93 -4.99 0.60
C ARG A 19 4.02 -4.48 1.55
N GLY A 20 5.24 -5.02 1.47
CA GLY A 20 6.36 -4.51 2.27
C GLY A 20 6.70 -3.03 1.98
N THR A 21 6.61 -2.61 0.71
CA THR A 21 6.75 -1.20 0.34
C THR A 21 5.63 -0.34 0.92
N ILE A 22 4.38 -0.83 0.91
CA ILE A 22 3.23 -0.15 1.51
C ILE A 22 3.45 0.07 3.01
N ASP A 23 3.87 -0.96 3.75
CA ASP A 23 4.12 -0.86 5.19
C ASP A 23 5.20 0.20 5.49
N THR A 24 6.26 0.21 4.68
CA THR A 24 7.33 1.22 4.76
C THR A 24 6.77 2.63 4.52
N ILE A 25 5.97 2.84 3.47
CA ILE A 25 5.36 4.14 3.16
C ILE A 25 4.48 4.61 4.32
N GLN A 26 3.66 3.73 4.90
CA GLN A 26 2.81 4.09 6.04
C GLN A 26 3.63 4.53 7.25
N SER A 27 4.71 3.81 7.55
CA SER A 27 5.64 4.15 8.63
C SER A 27 6.28 5.53 8.40
N GLU A 28 6.79 5.79 7.19
CA GLU A 28 7.42 7.07 6.86
C GLU A 28 6.42 8.24 6.90
N VAL A 29 5.20 8.03 6.41
CA VAL A 29 4.14 9.05 6.44
C VAL A 29 3.75 9.42 7.88
N ALA A 30 3.58 8.42 8.74
CA ALA A 30 3.33 8.64 10.16
C ALA A 30 4.53 9.30 10.86
N GLY A 31 5.75 8.89 10.50
CA GLY A 31 6.99 9.47 11.01
C GLY A 31 7.11 10.95 10.70
N LEU A 32 6.82 11.37 9.46
CA LEU A 32 6.84 12.78 9.06
C LEU A 32 5.78 13.60 9.81
N MET A 33 4.58 13.06 10.02
CA MET A 33 3.53 13.73 10.80
C MET A 33 3.98 14.02 12.24
N ASN A 34 4.68 13.07 12.88
CA ASN A 34 5.24 13.25 14.22
C ASN A 34 6.32 14.33 14.23
N GLN A 35 7.27 14.29 13.28
CA GLN A 35 8.33 15.29 13.16
C GLN A 35 7.78 16.71 12.93
N LEU A 36 6.75 16.84 12.09
CA LEU A 36 6.08 18.12 11.86
C LEU A 36 5.37 18.64 13.11
N THR A 37 4.72 17.76 13.88
CA THR A 37 4.07 18.14 15.15
C THR A 37 5.09 18.56 16.21
N GLU A 38 6.22 17.86 16.28
CA GLU A 38 7.33 18.21 17.17
C GLU A 38 7.90 19.58 16.78
N LEU A 39 8.22 19.80 15.50
CA LEU A 39 8.74 21.07 15.01
C LEU A 39 7.76 22.23 15.27
N GLN A 40 6.46 22.00 15.06
CA GLN A 40 5.42 22.97 15.39
C GLN A 40 5.47 23.41 16.86
N SER A 41 5.70 22.47 17.79
CA SER A 41 5.75 22.77 19.22
C SER A 41 6.94 23.65 19.61
N THR A 42 8.00 23.68 18.79
CA THR A 42 9.18 24.52 19.03
C THR A 42 8.97 25.98 18.61
N TRP A 43 7.99 26.26 17.74
CA TRP A 43 7.74 27.61 17.22
C TRP A 43 6.67 28.31 18.06
N THR A 44 6.94 29.57 18.42
CA THR A 44 6.01 30.44 19.16
C THR A 44 5.65 31.67 18.35
N GLY A 45 4.49 32.28 18.61
CA GLY A 45 4.05 33.50 17.93
C GLY A 45 3.54 33.24 16.51
N GLU A 46 3.63 34.24 15.64
CA GLU A 46 3.06 34.21 14.28
C GLU A 46 3.61 33.08 13.39
N ALA A 47 4.86 32.66 13.61
CA ALA A 47 5.47 31.54 12.89
C ALA A 47 4.74 30.21 13.16
N SER A 48 4.25 30.00 14.38
CA SER A 48 3.51 28.80 14.78
C SER A 48 2.18 28.68 14.04
N ALA A 49 1.48 29.81 13.86
CA ALA A 49 0.23 29.88 13.10
C ALA A 49 0.44 29.59 11.61
N ALA A 50 1.52 30.09 11.01
CA ALA A 50 1.87 29.77 9.62
C ALA A 50 2.20 28.28 9.46
N PHE A 51 2.93 27.69 10.41
CA PHE A 51 3.30 26.28 10.37
C PHE A 51 2.12 25.32 10.58
N GLN A 52 1.08 25.75 11.31
CA GLN A 52 -0.19 25.00 11.42
C GLN A 52 -0.82 24.71 10.05
N GLY A 53 -0.66 25.62 9.08
CA GLY A 53 -1.08 25.41 7.69
C GLY A 53 -0.34 24.24 7.05
N VAL A 54 0.99 24.20 7.18
CA VAL A 54 1.84 23.11 6.66
C VAL A 54 1.44 21.76 7.26
N VAL A 55 1.19 21.71 8.58
CA VAL A 55 0.74 20.49 9.26
C VAL A 55 -0.63 20.03 8.74
N THR A 56 -1.53 20.97 8.45
CA THR A 56 -2.87 20.68 7.93
C THR A 56 -2.80 20.13 6.51
N ASP A 57 -2.00 20.74 5.65
CA ASP A 57 -1.78 20.28 4.26
C ASP A 57 -1.14 18.89 4.23
N TRP A 58 -0.21 18.63 5.16
CA TRP A 58 0.38 17.31 5.31
C TRP A 58 -0.65 16.25 5.74
N ARG A 59 -1.55 16.55 6.69
CA ARG A 59 -2.64 15.63 7.08
C ARG A 59 -3.54 15.28 5.90
N ALA A 60 -3.87 16.24 5.04
CA ALA A 60 -4.65 15.97 3.83
C ALA A 60 -3.88 15.09 2.84
N THR A 61 -2.56 15.25 2.75
CA THR A 61 -1.68 14.41 1.93
C THR A 61 -1.62 12.98 2.47
N GLN A 62 -1.48 12.81 3.79
CA GLN A 62 -1.53 11.52 4.46
C GLN A 62 -2.81 10.74 4.12
N GLN A 63 -3.98 11.39 4.18
CA GLN A 63 -5.25 10.75 3.83
C GLN A 63 -5.26 10.23 2.38
N ARG A 64 -4.73 11.01 1.43
CA ARG A 64 -4.63 10.59 0.02
C ARG A 64 -3.69 9.39 -0.17
N VAL A 65 -2.63 9.30 0.63
CA VAL A 65 -1.73 8.14 0.62
C VAL A 65 -2.47 6.90 1.13
N GLU A 66 -3.22 7.01 2.23
CA GLU A 66 -4.03 5.93 2.78
C GLU A 66 -5.10 5.43 1.79
N GLU A 67 -5.79 6.34 1.10
CA GLU A 67 -6.76 6.02 0.04
C GLU A 67 -6.11 5.26 -1.13
N SER A 68 -4.93 5.72 -1.56
CA SER A 68 -4.16 5.10 -2.64
C SER A 68 -3.71 3.69 -2.25
N ILE A 69 -3.22 3.51 -1.03
CA ILE A 69 -2.82 2.21 -0.48
C ILE A 69 -4.02 1.26 -0.40
N SER A 70 -5.18 1.74 0.07
CA SER A 70 -6.41 0.95 0.10
C SER A 70 -6.79 0.44 -1.29
N THR A 71 -6.71 1.30 -2.29
CA THR A 71 -6.98 0.96 -3.69
C THR A 71 -6.01 -0.11 -4.21
N ILE A 72 -4.72 0.04 -3.94
CA ILE A 72 -3.69 -0.94 -4.33
C ILE A 72 -3.96 -2.29 -3.64
N ASN A 73 -4.23 -2.29 -2.34
CA ASN A 73 -4.51 -3.52 -1.60
C ASN A 73 -5.74 -4.26 -2.14
N GLN A 74 -6.80 -3.53 -2.49
CA GLN A 74 -7.98 -4.12 -3.13
C GLN A 74 -7.65 -4.74 -4.49
N ALA A 75 -6.88 -4.04 -5.33
CA ALA A 75 -6.46 -4.54 -6.64
C ALA A 75 -5.60 -5.81 -6.52
N LEU A 76 -4.64 -5.82 -5.59
CA LEU A 76 -3.79 -6.99 -5.30
C LEU A 76 -4.60 -8.17 -4.75
N GLY A 77 -5.59 -7.91 -3.89
CA GLY A 77 -6.49 -8.93 -3.36
C GLY A 77 -7.32 -9.59 -4.47
N ARG A 78 -7.87 -8.78 -5.39
CA ARG A 78 -8.62 -9.29 -6.56
C ARG A 78 -7.73 -10.10 -7.49
N ALA A 79 -6.52 -9.61 -7.78
CA ALA A 79 -5.55 -10.34 -8.60
C ALA A 79 -5.26 -11.72 -7.98
N GLY A 80 -4.95 -11.78 -6.68
CA GLY A 80 -4.70 -13.05 -5.98
C GLY A 80 -5.87 -14.04 -6.03
N ALA A 81 -7.10 -13.56 -5.84
CA ALA A 81 -8.30 -14.42 -5.92
C ALA A 81 -8.53 -14.98 -7.33
N GLN A 82 -8.37 -14.15 -8.37
CA GLN A 82 -8.52 -14.57 -9.76
C GLN A 82 -7.48 -15.64 -10.15
N TYR A 83 -6.24 -15.54 -9.66
CA TYR A 83 -5.23 -16.56 -9.91
C TYR A 83 -5.59 -17.91 -9.26
N GLN A 84 -6.09 -17.92 -8.03
CA GLN A 84 -6.53 -19.16 -7.37
C GLN A 84 -7.68 -19.86 -8.10
N GLU A 85 -8.60 -19.10 -8.67
CA GLU A 85 -9.71 -19.64 -9.46
C GLU A 85 -9.23 -20.27 -10.77
N VAL A 86 -8.30 -19.62 -11.47
CA VAL A 86 -7.71 -20.15 -12.72
C VAL A 86 -6.94 -21.45 -12.46
N GLU A 87 -6.16 -21.53 -11.38
CA GLU A 87 -5.45 -22.76 -11.03
C GLU A 87 -6.40 -23.91 -10.70
N ARG A 88 -7.48 -23.66 -9.95
CA ARG A 88 -8.49 -24.70 -9.67
C ARG A 88 -9.16 -25.19 -10.95
N GLY A 89 -9.59 -24.26 -11.82
CA GLY A 89 -10.21 -24.62 -13.09
C GLY A 89 -9.29 -25.46 -13.98
N ASN A 90 -8.00 -25.10 -14.06
CA ASN A 90 -7.01 -25.89 -14.79
C ASN A 90 -6.78 -27.27 -14.16
N ALA A 91 -6.70 -27.36 -12.82
CA ALA A 91 -6.55 -28.63 -12.12
C ALA A 91 -7.76 -29.56 -12.33
N ASP A 92 -8.97 -29.01 -12.40
CA ASP A 92 -10.20 -29.75 -12.66
C ASP A 92 -10.24 -30.29 -14.10
N LEU A 93 -9.75 -29.52 -15.09
CA LEU A 93 -9.63 -29.96 -16.49
C LEU A 93 -8.72 -31.19 -16.63
N PHE A 94 -7.60 -31.24 -15.90
CA PHE A 94 -6.70 -32.40 -15.90
C PHE A 94 -7.20 -33.57 -15.05
N ARG A 95 -8.26 -33.40 -14.26
CA ARG A 95 -8.87 -34.47 -13.44
C ARG A 95 -9.98 -35.22 -14.18
N ILE A 96 -10.47 -34.67 -15.30
CA ILE A 96 -11.53 -35.23 -16.14
C ILE A 96 -10.96 -35.91 -17.42
N GLY A 97 -9.65 -35.74 -17.67
CA GLY A 97 -8.92 -36.35 -18.80
C GLY A 97 -8.19 -37.64 -18.46
#